data_AF-A0A7T4B239-F1
#
_entry.id   AF-A0A7T4B239-F1
#
_cell.length_a   1.000
_cell.length_b   1.000
_cell.length_c   1.000
_cell.angle_alpha   90.00
_cell.angle_beta   90.00
_cell.angle_gamma   90.00
#
_symmetry.space_group_name_H-M   'P 1'
#
loop_
_entity.id
_entity.type
_entity.pdbx_description
1 polymer ?
#
loop_
_entity_poly.entity_id
_entity_poly.type
_entity_poly.pdbx_seq_one_letter_code
_entity_poly.pdbx_strand_id
1 'polypeptide(L)'
;MIVTTSPCPECGQPQVITEQGLSLIARCSGCGWMVATTNPNHPIIDRTPYTLRARPGDLATASAIARLAVALGIGVKRARELIVQDLPVAEDVLALEVIRLHGVLTGAGLQVEITPPFRWPLAHRD
;
A
#
# COMPACT_ATOMS: atom_id res chain seq x y z
N MET A 1 -22.38 -10.04 -20.12
CA MET A 1 -21.64 -11.26 -19.73
C MET A 1 -20.19 -11.03 -20.08
N ILE A 2 -19.32 -10.92 -19.09
CA ILE A 2 -17.88 -10.67 -19.30
C ILE A 2 -17.15 -11.98 -19.01
N VAL A 3 -16.43 -12.50 -19.99
CA VAL A 3 -15.54 -13.65 -19.82
C VAL A 3 -14.23 -13.12 -19.25
N THR A 4 -13.78 -13.70 -18.14
CA THR A 4 -12.55 -13.25 -17.45
C THR A 4 -11.30 -13.62 -18.24
N THR A 5 -10.25 -12.81 -18.07
CA THR A 5 -8.88 -13.18 -18.46
C THR A 5 -8.24 -14.17 -17.47
N SER A 6 -8.75 -14.28 -16.24
CA SER A 6 -8.29 -15.27 -15.25
C SER A 6 -9.05 -16.60 -15.38
N PRO A 7 -8.36 -17.74 -15.59
CA PRO A 7 -8.97 -19.06 -15.69
C PRO A 7 -9.43 -19.60 -14.31
N CYS A 8 -10.29 -20.62 -14.29
CA CYS A 8 -10.73 -21.30 -13.07
C CYS A 8 -9.54 -21.87 -12.29
N PRO A 9 -9.43 -21.65 -10.96
CA PRO A 9 -8.30 -22.15 -10.17
C PRO A 9 -8.30 -23.68 -10.00
N GLU A 10 -9.46 -24.34 -10.14
CA GLU A 10 -9.57 -25.80 -9.98
C GLU A 10 -9.29 -26.56 -11.28
N CYS A 11 -9.74 -26.04 -12.43
CA CYS A 11 -9.72 -26.80 -13.68
C CYS A 11 -9.20 -26.03 -14.91
N GLY A 12 -8.78 -24.77 -14.75
CA GLY A 12 -8.20 -23.97 -15.82
C GLY A 12 -9.18 -23.47 -16.90
N GLN A 13 -10.45 -23.88 -16.86
CA GLN A 13 -11.46 -23.46 -17.83
C GLN A 13 -11.89 -22.00 -17.64
N PRO A 14 -12.42 -21.32 -18.67
CA PRO A 14 -12.94 -19.96 -18.56
C PRO A 14 -14.03 -19.83 -17.50
N GLN A 15 -14.12 -18.64 -16.90
CA GLN A 15 -15.14 -18.31 -15.92
C GLN A 15 -16.13 -17.29 -16.48
N VAL A 16 -17.37 -17.36 -15.99
CA VAL A 16 -18.41 -16.36 -16.26
C VAL A 16 -18.60 -15.53 -15.00
N ILE A 17 -18.55 -14.20 -15.13
CA ILE A 17 -18.87 -13.27 -14.06
C ILE A 17 -20.29 -12.73 -14.24
N THR A 18 -21.05 -12.74 -13.14
CA THR A 18 -22.36 -12.10 -13.03
C THR A 18 -22.42 -11.19 -11.81
N GLU A 19 -23.08 -10.05 -11.96
CA GLU A 19 -23.39 -9.14 -10.85
C GLU A 19 -24.75 -9.47 -10.25
N GLN A 20 -24.82 -9.48 -8.92
CA GLN A 20 -26.06 -9.61 -8.15
C GLN A 20 -26.02 -8.64 -6.96
N GLY A 21 -26.71 -7.51 -7.09
CA GLY A 21 -26.64 -6.43 -6.10
C GLY A 21 -25.22 -5.85 -6.02
N LEU A 22 -24.64 -5.83 -4.82
CA LEU A 22 -23.25 -5.41 -4.58
C LEU A 22 -22.24 -6.55 -4.72
N SER A 23 -22.70 -7.75 -5.09
CA SER A 23 -21.87 -8.94 -5.20
C SER A 23 -21.55 -9.25 -6.66
N LEU A 24 -20.31 -9.65 -6.89
CA LEU A 24 -19.82 -10.28 -8.11
C LEU A 24 -19.63 -11.76 -7.86
N ILE A 25 -20.19 -12.55 -8.77
CA ILE A 25 -20.18 -14.00 -8.70
C ILE A 25 -19.39 -14.47 -9.91
N ALA A 26 -18.26 -15.14 -9.68
CA ALA A 26 -17.52 -15.84 -10.72
C ALA A 26 -17.82 -17.34 -10.63
N ARG A 27 -18.24 -17.93 -11.75
CA ARG A 27 -18.61 -19.35 -11.84
C ARG A 27 -17.88 -20.02 -12.99
N CYS A 28 -17.34 -21.22 -12.74
CA CYS A 28 -16.85 -22.11 -13.79
C CYS A 28 -17.96 -23.08 -14.23
N SER A 29 -18.25 -23.12 -15.53
CA SER A 29 -19.19 -24.09 -16.12
C SER A 29 -18.61 -25.50 -16.26
N GLY A 30 -17.27 -25.65 -16.22
CA GLY A 30 -16.59 -26.93 -16.40
C GLY A 30 -16.55 -27.82 -15.15
N CYS A 31 -16.33 -27.25 -13.97
CA CYS A 31 -16.20 -28.03 -12.72
C CYS A 31 -17.15 -27.60 -11.60
N GLY A 32 -17.97 -26.56 -11.80
CA GLY A 32 -18.92 -26.07 -10.80
C GLY A 32 -18.32 -25.19 -9.70
N TRP A 33 -17.01 -24.91 -9.74
CA TRP A 33 -16.37 -23.94 -8.85
C TRP A 33 -17.08 -22.57 -8.92
N MET A 34 -17.29 -21.95 -7.76
CA MET A 34 -17.96 -20.65 -7.64
C MET A 34 -17.36 -19.85 -6.49
N VAL A 35 -17.19 -18.55 -6.70
CA VAL A 35 -16.91 -17.57 -5.66
C VAL A 35 -17.85 -16.38 -5.79
N ALA A 36 -18.38 -15.90 -4.67
CA ALA A 36 -19.10 -14.65 -4.58
C ALA A 36 -18.27 -13.65 -3.76
N THR A 37 -18.05 -12.45 -4.28
CA THR A 37 -17.28 -11.39 -3.63
C THR A 37 -17.98 -10.06 -3.84
N THR A 38 -18.06 -9.23 -2.80
CA THR A 38 -18.49 -7.83 -2.94
C THR A 38 -17.36 -6.91 -3.43
N ASN A 39 -16.15 -7.46 -3.61
CA ASN A 39 -15.00 -6.76 -4.17
C ASN A 39 -14.74 -7.26 -5.62
N PRO A 40 -15.05 -6.44 -6.64
CA PRO A 40 -14.89 -6.78 -8.05
C PRO A 40 -13.48 -7.13 -8.49
N ASN A 41 -12.49 -6.56 -7.81
CA ASN A 41 -11.14 -6.50 -8.33
C ASN A 41 -10.32 -7.76 -8.03
N HIS A 42 -10.92 -8.75 -7.35
CA HIS A 42 -10.22 -9.81 -6.63
C HIS A 42 -9.22 -9.22 -5.60
N PRO A 43 -9.02 -9.84 -4.42
CA PRO A 43 -7.99 -9.36 -3.51
C PRO A 43 -6.60 -9.62 -4.11
N ILE A 44 -6.03 -8.61 -4.79
CA ILE A 44 -4.61 -8.59 -5.11
C ILE A 44 -3.88 -8.32 -3.80
N ILE A 45 -3.28 -9.38 -3.23
CA ILE A 45 -2.46 -9.24 -2.03
C ILE A 45 -1.09 -8.74 -2.47
N ASP A 46 -0.79 -7.48 -2.17
CA ASP A 46 0.56 -6.96 -2.33
C ASP A 46 1.48 -7.53 -1.24
N ARG A 47 2.47 -8.30 -1.66
CA ARG A 47 3.52 -8.86 -0.78
C ARG A 47 4.89 -8.23 -1.03
N THR A 48 4.96 -7.18 -1.85
CA THR A 48 6.21 -6.48 -2.11
C THR A 48 6.66 -5.81 -0.80
N PRO A 49 7.89 -6.09 -0.33
CA PRO A 49 8.47 -5.36 0.79
C PRO A 49 8.90 -3.97 0.31
N TYR A 50 8.55 -2.95 1.10
CA TYR A 50 8.89 -1.56 0.81
C TYR A 50 9.79 -0.97 1.89
N THR A 51 10.62 -0.03 1.47
CA THR A 51 11.47 0.81 2.32
C THR A 51 11.01 2.25 2.20
N LEU A 52 10.88 2.95 3.32
CA LEU A 52 10.57 4.37 3.37
C LEU A 52 11.77 5.16 3.88
N ARG A 53 12.04 6.30 3.25
CA ARG A 53 12.94 7.34 3.76
C ARG A 53 12.18 8.66 3.90
N ALA A 54 12.50 9.41 4.95
CA ALA A 54 11.94 10.73 5.19
C ALA A 54 13.00 11.80 4.94
N ARG A 55 12.67 12.83 4.17
CA ARG A 55 13.55 13.95 3.84
C ARG A 55 12.95 15.28 4.26
N PRO A 56 13.79 16.31 4.51
CA PRO A 56 13.30 17.62 4.93
C PRO A 56 12.38 18.30 3.92
N GLY A 57 12.56 18.06 2.62
CA GLY A 57 11.88 18.83 1.58
C GLY A 57 12.19 20.32 1.72
N ASP A 58 11.13 21.13 1.84
CA ASP A 58 11.25 22.58 2.01
C ASP A 58 11.52 23.00 3.48
N LEU A 59 11.46 22.06 4.43
CA LEU A 59 11.74 22.34 5.83
C LEU A 59 13.24 22.53 6.06
N ALA A 60 13.58 23.44 6.96
CA ALA A 60 14.91 23.45 7.55
C ALA A 60 15.20 22.10 8.23
N THR A 61 16.42 21.57 8.08
CA THR A 61 16.82 20.24 8.59
C THR A 61 16.49 20.06 10.07
N ALA A 62 16.72 21.09 10.91
CA ALA A 62 16.41 21.03 12.33
C ALA A 62 14.89 20.84 12.59
N SER A 63 14.04 21.55 11.85
CA SER A 63 12.58 21.40 11.92
C SER A 63 12.14 20.02 11.45
N ALA A 64 12.72 19.51 10.36
CA ALA A 64 12.43 18.17 9.86
C ALA A 64 12.77 17.09 10.91
N ILE A 65 13.92 17.21 11.59
CA ILE A 65 14.34 16.29 12.66
C ILE A 65 13.33 16.30 13.81
N ALA A 66 12.94 17.49 14.28
CA ALA A 66 11.98 17.62 15.37
C ALA A 66 10.61 17.02 15.01
N ARG A 67 10.13 17.31 13.80
CA ARG A 67 8.85 16.78 13.32
C ARG A 67 8.87 15.27 13.12
N LEU A 68 9.96 14.72 12.58
CA LEU A 68 10.14 13.27 12.45
C LEU A 68 10.14 12.58 13.83
N ALA A 69 10.84 13.17 14.81
CA ALA A 69 10.87 12.66 16.18
C ALA A 69 9.46 12.55 16.78
N VAL A 70 8.65 13.60 16.63
CA VAL A 70 7.26 13.63 17.11
C VAL A 70 6.38 12.64 16.33
N ALA A 71 6.46 12.67 14.99
CA ALA A 71 5.61 11.85 14.12
C ALA A 71 5.80 10.34 14.35
N LEU A 72 7.02 9.91 14.65
CA LEU A 72 7.35 8.50 14.90
C LEU A 72 7.45 8.14 16.40
N GLY A 73 7.31 9.11 17.31
CA GLY A 73 7.50 8.87 18.75
C GLY A 73 8.91 8.42 19.12
N ILE A 74 9.93 8.89 18.40
CA ILE A 74 11.34 8.52 18.60
C ILE A 74 12.15 9.68 19.18
N GLY A 75 13.32 9.38 19.77
CA GLY A 75 14.22 10.40 20.27
C GLY A 75 14.83 11.26 19.15
N VAL A 76 15.09 12.54 19.44
CA VAL A 76 15.69 13.52 18.51
C VAL A 76 17.03 13.05 17.94
N LYS A 77 17.86 12.36 18.74
CA LYS A 77 19.14 11.79 18.28
C LYS A 77 18.91 10.78 17.14
N ARG A 78 17.93 9.89 17.30
CA ARG A 78 17.60 8.88 16.28
C ARG A 78 17.00 9.53 15.04
N ALA A 79 16.09 10.49 15.21
CA ALA A 79 15.53 11.24 14.08
C ALA A 79 16.62 11.99 13.29
N ARG A 80 17.62 12.55 13.98
CA ARG A 80 18.78 13.18 13.35
C ARG A 80 19.59 12.19 12.53
N GLU A 81 19.88 11.01 13.07
CA GLU A 81 20.58 9.96 12.33
C GLU A 81 19.83 9.59 11.05
N LEU A 82 18.51 9.36 11.15
CA LEU A 82 17.66 9.01 10.02
C LEU A 82 17.71 10.05 8.90
N ILE A 83 17.57 11.33 9.23
CA ILE A 83 17.57 12.42 8.23
C ILE A 83 18.96 12.72 7.68
N VAL A 84 19.96 12.87 8.56
CA VAL A 84 21.30 13.35 8.15
C VAL A 84 22.06 12.28 7.37
N GLN A 85 21.82 11.00 7.67
CA GLN A 85 22.47 9.88 7.00
C GLN A 85 21.58 9.22 5.92
N ASP A 86 20.41 9.80 5.62
CA ASP A 86 19.41 9.27 4.66
C ASP A 86 19.06 7.79 4.90
N LEU A 87 18.93 7.41 6.18
CA LEU A 87 18.61 6.04 6.58
C LEU A 87 17.10 5.76 6.48
N PRO A 88 16.73 4.50 6.23
CA PRO A 88 15.33 4.08 6.28
C PRO A 88 14.64 4.41 7.59
N VAL A 89 13.46 5.01 7.50
CA VAL A 89 12.56 5.14 8.65
C VAL A 89 11.76 3.86 8.89
N ALA A 90 11.59 3.05 7.83
CA ALA A 90 11.01 1.71 7.88
C ALA A 90 11.55 0.86 6.73
N GLU A 91 11.75 -0.43 6.98
CA GLU A 91 12.22 -1.43 6.01
C GLU A 91 11.30 -2.65 6.06
N ASP A 92 11.22 -3.38 4.94
CA ASP A 92 10.41 -4.59 4.79
C ASP A 92 8.93 -4.44 5.19
N VAL A 93 8.36 -3.24 5.01
CA VAL A 93 6.96 -2.97 5.32
C VAL A 93 6.04 -3.27 4.14
N LEU A 94 4.83 -3.74 4.44
CA LEU A 94 3.81 -4.03 3.43
C LEU A 94 2.97 -2.80 3.09
N ALA A 95 2.23 -2.88 1.99
CA ALA A 95 1.52 -1.74 1.40
C ALA A 95 0.61 -0.96 2.35
N LEU A 96 -0.09 -1.62 3.28
CA LEU A 96 -0.93 -0.93 4.27
C LEU A 96 -0.11 -0.06 5.22
N GLU A 97 1.05 -0.56 5.63
CA GLU A 97 1.95 0.17 6.51
C GLU A 97 2.65 1.31 5.78
N VAL A 98 2.97 1.13 4.48
CA VAL A 98 3.44 2.22 3.61
C VAL A 98 2.42 3.37 3.60
N ILE A 99 1.13 3.08 3.37
CA ILE A 99 0.08 4.10 3.33
C ILE A 99 -0.02 4.84 4.67
N ARG A 100 0.01 4.11 5.79
CA ARG A 100 -0.04 4.67 7.14
C ARG A 100 1.14 5.60 7.41
N LEU A 101 2.36 5.11 7.20
CA LEU A 101 3.58 5.87 7.44
C LEU A 101 3.70 7.07 6.50
N HIS A 102 3.36 6.89 5.22
CA HIS A 102 3.32 7.99 4.26
C HIS A 102 2.39 9.12 4.75
N GLY A 103 1.18 8.80 5.21
CA GLY A 103 0.25 9.79 5.77
C GLY A 103 0.80 10.51 6.99
N VAL A 104 1.40 9.78 7.93
CA VAL A 104 2.02 10.36 9.14
C VAL A 104 3.17 11.32 8.79
N LEU A 105 4.07 10.89 7.89
CA LEU A 105 5.27 11.65 7.54
C LEU A 105 4.93 12.87 6.67
N THR A 106 4.06 12.72 5.68
CA THR A 106 3.61 13.84 4.85
C THR A 106 2.73 14.82 5.63
N GLY A 107 1.91 14.34 6.57
CA GLY A 107 1.17 15.19 7.51
C GLY A 107 2.09 15.98 8.45
N ALA A 108 3.28 15.48 8.73
CA ALA A 108 4.34 16.22 9.42
C ALA A 108 5.09 17.20 8.48
N GLY A 109 4.75 17.27 7.20
CA GLY A 109 5.39 18.12 6.20
C GLY A 109 6.75 17.59 5.72
N LEU A 110 7.05 16.31 5.93
CA LEU A 110 8.26 15.67 5.40
C LEU A 110 8.00 15.15 3.99
N GLN A 111 9.04 15.16 3.15
CA GLN A 111 9.02 14.41 1.89
C GLN A 111 9.29 12.93 2.18
N VAL A 112 8.59 12.05 1.47
CA VAL A 112 8.70 10.61 1.64
C VAL A 112 9.13 9.98 0.32
N GLU A 113 10.21 9.20 0.37
CA GLU A 113 10.65 8.35 -0.72
C GLU A 113 10.28 6.90 -0.40
N ILE A 114 9.68 6.19 -1.36
CA ILE A 114 9.26 4.79 -1.22
C ILE A 114 9.96 3.95 -2.29
N THR A 115 10.64 2.89 -1.87
CA THR A 115 11.37 1.98 -2.77
C THR A 115 10.97 0.52 -2.46
N PRO A 116 10.59 -0.30 -3.47
CA PRO A 116 10.41 0.05 -4.89
C PRO A 116 9.23 1.01 -5.11
N PRO A 117 9.06 1.58 -6.33
CA PRO A 117 7.97 2.51 -6.61
C PRO A 117 6.61 1.96 -6.19
N PHE A 118 5.89 2.75 -5.39
CA PHE A 118 4.61 2.35 -4.84
C PHE A 118 3.49 2.54 -5.87
N ARG A 119 2.76 1.45 -6.16
CA ARG A 119 1.75 1.42 -7.24
C ARG A 119 0.33 1.74 -6.79
N TRP A 120 0.11 1.89 -5.49
CA TRP A 120 -1.23 2.14 -4.94
C TRP A 120 -1.47 3.63 -4.69
N PRO A 121 -2.72 4.09 -4.71
CA PRO A 121 -3.05 5.48 -4.38
C PRO A 121 -2.61 5.83 -2.96
N LEU A 122 -1.86 6.93 -2.82
CA LEU A 122 -1.38 7.48 -1.54
C LEU A 122 -2.31 8.57 -0.97
N ALA A 123 -3.53 8.68 -1.52
CA ALA A 123 -4.41 9.83 -1.27
C ALA A 123 -4.96 9.90 0.17
N HIS A 124 -5.06 11.14 0.63
CA HIS A 124 -5.65 11.61 1.87
C HIS A 124 -7.15 11.25 1.91
N ARG A 125 -7.62 10.61 2.99
CA ARG A 125 -9.05 10.60 3.31
C ARG A 125 -9.32 11.87 4.12
N ASP A 126 -10.04 12.81 3.50
CA ASP A 126 -10.74 13.88 4.20
C ASP A 126 -11.77 13.31 5.19
#